data_AF-A0A9Q3GN02-F1
#
_entry.id   AF-A0A9Q3GN02-F1
#
_cell.length_a   1.000
_cell.length_b   1.000
_cell.length_c   1.000
_cell.angle_alpha   90.00
_cell.angle_beta   90.00
_cell.angle_gamma   90.00
#
_symmetry.space_group_name_H-M   'P 1'
#
loop_
_entity.id
_entity.type
_entity.pdbx_description
1 polymer ?
#
loop_
_entity_poly.entity_id
_entity_poly.type
_entity_poly.pdbx_seq_one_letter_code
_entity_poly.pdbx_strand_id
1 'polypeptide(L)'
;MGEFSLELNKKDKLNDTNYLEWVSRMEGILTLKNYYGLVTDTELPEEIAENDKLEPRRKQRAAALLKINCAIRIGNKFYTKSKKDPATFWKLAQEFYQPKSIQNQTMYLGKIFSTQLLDDQIKDNMSFILENTLHLYTLFSGLTISPEDLIDSVIAMWVIINLPERFKKTMEVWLGKCEVEKTSPSLDNTWEVMRKFLQ
;
A
#
# COMPACT_ATOMS: atom_id res chain seq x y z
N MET A 1 -31.77 4.53 -9.96
CA MET A 1 -30.35 4.14 -9.99
C MET A 1 -29.97 3.78 -8.57
N GLY A 2 -29.59 2.53 -8.30
CA GLY A 2 -29.32 2.05 -6.95
C GLY A 2 -28.11 2.74 -6.33
N GLU A 3 -28.23 3.19 -5.08
CA GLU A 3 -27.08 3.59 -4.27
C GLU A 3 -26.10 2.42 -4.23
N PHE A 4 -24.99 2.53 -4.96
CA PHE A 4 -23.83 1.67 -4.69
C PHE A 4 -23.41 1.94 -3.24
N SER A 5 -23.81 1.06 -2.33
CA SER A 5 -23.29 1.03 -0.97
C SER A 5 -21.82 0.62 -1.09
N LEU A 6 -20.91 1.60 -1.06
CA LEU A 6 -19.47 1.36 -0.97
C LEU A 6 -19.09 0.94 0.46
N GLU A 7 -19.84 0.00 1.01
CA GLU A 7 -19.55 -0.68 2.26
C GLU A 7 -18.64 -1.87 1.95
N LEU A 8 -17.47 -1.89 2.56
CA LEU A 8 -16.54 -3.00 2.50
C LEU A 8 -17.17 -4.23 3.15
N ASN A 9 -16.87 -5.41 2.59
CA ASN A 9 -17.27 -6.67 3.21
C ASN A 9 -16.75 -6.73 4.64
N LYS A 10 -17.43 -7.49 5.50
CA LYS A 10 -17.09 -7.60 6.92
C LYS A 10 -15.60 -7.92 7.20
N LYS A 11 -14.98 -8.76 6.37
CA LYS A 11 -13.55 -9.13 6.46
C LYS A 11 -12.59 -7.97 6.11
N ASP A 12 -13.09 -7.01 5.34
CA ASP A 12 -12.32 -5.92 4.74
C ASP A 12 -12.46 -4.60 5.52
N LYS A 13 -13.38 -4.53 6.49
CA LYS A 13 -13.54 -3.38 7.39
C LYS A 13 -12.35 -3.20 8.32
N LEU A 14 -12.06 -1.96 8.71
CA LEU A 14 -10.94 -1.63 9.59
C LEU A 14 -11.03 -2.40 10.91
N ASN A 15 -10.00 -3.17 11.20
CA ASN A 15 -9.81 -3.91 12.44
C ASN A 15 -8.43 -3.59 13.03
N ASP A 16 -7.96 -4.40 13.99
CA ASP A 16 -6.71 -4.13 14.67
C ASP A 16 -5.45 -4.43 13.84
N THR A 17 -5.58 -5.13 12.71
CA THR A 17 -4.47 -5.68 11.92
C THR A 17 -4.45 -5.27 10.44
N ASN A 18 -5.55 -4.79 9.86
CA ASN A 18 -5.68 -4.56 8.40
C ASN A 18 -5.72 -3.08 7.99
N TYR A 19 -5.14 -2.19 8.80
CA TYR A 19 -5.24 -0.75 8.57
C TYR A 19 -4.71 -0.33 7.19
N LEU A 20 -3.71 -1.02 6.67
CA LEU A 20 -3.03 -0.65 5.43
C LEU A 20 -3.86 -1.04 4.20
N GLU A 21 -4.41 -2.25 4.19
CA GLU A 21 -5.37 -2.64 3.17
C GLU A 21 -6.64 -1.80 3.24
N TRP A 22 -7.05 -1.41 4.45
CA TRP A 22 -8.21 -0.55 4.66
C TRP A 22 -7.98 0.87 4.15
N VAL A 23 -6.84 1.50 4.45
CA VAL A 23 -6.59 2.90 4.09
C VAL A 23 -6.56 3.06 2.57
N SER A 24 -5.85 2.19 1.85
CA SER A 24 -5.80 2.19 0.37
C SER A 24 -7.20 2.04 -0.25
N ARG A 25 -8.01 1.10 0.25
CA ARG A 25 -9.40 0.92 -0.22
C ARG A 25 -10.27 2.13 0.08
N MET A 26 -10.10 2.73 1.25
CA MET A 26 -10.86 3.90 1.64
C MET A 26 -10.48 5.14 0.85
N GLU A 27 -9.21 5.34 0.50
CA GLU A 27 -8.78 6.41 -0.40
C GLU A 27 -9.49 6.30 -1.76
N GLY A 28 -9.56 5.09 -2.33
CA GLY A 28 -10.30 4.82 -3.56
C GLY A 28 -11.81 5.13 -3.41
N ILE A 29 -12.45 4.63 -2.35
CA ILE A 29 -13.87 4.86 -2.07
C ILE A 29 -14.17 6.36 -1.88
N LEU A 30 -13.33 7.06 -1.12
CA LEU A 30 -13.48 8.49 -0.84
C LEU A 30 -13.26 9.30 -2.11
N THR A 31 -12.31 8.94 -2.97
CA THR A 31 -12.10 9.59 -4.27
C THR A 31 -13.32 9.41 -5.17
N LEU A 32 -13.85 8.19 -5.30
CA LEU A 32 -15.05 7.91 -6.10
C LEU A 32 -16.30 8.65 -5.59
N LYS A 33 -16.37 8.95 -4.29
CA LYS A 33 -17.45 9.75 -3.69
C LYS A 33 -17.14 11.25 -3.61
N ASN A 34 -16.02 11.70 -4.17
CA ASN A 34 -15.50 13.06 -4.03
C ASN A 34 -15.36 13.52 -2.57
N TYR A 35 -15.14 12.61 -1.62
CA TYR A 35 -14.94 12.92 -0.19
C TYR A 35 -13.47 12.98 0.21
N TYR A 36 -12.55 12.65 -0.69
CA TYR A 36 -11.13 12.59 -0.36
C TYR A 36 -10.58 13.93 0.16
N GLY A 37 -10.85 15.05 -0.53
CA GLY A 37 -10.44 16.38 -0.05
C GLY A 37 -11.03 16.77 1.31
N LEU A 38 -12.18 16.19 1.71
CA LEU A 38 -12.79 16.42 3.02
C LEU A 38 -12.07 15.69 4.16
N VAL A 39 -11.28 14.65 3.87
CA VAL A 39 -10.53 13.90 4.89
C VAL A 39 -9.06 14.31 4.97
N THR A 40 -8.52 14.88 3.89
CA THR A 40 -7.11 15.31 3.80
C THR A 40 -6.92 16.81 3.96
N ASP A 41 -8.00 17.57 4.20
CA ASP A 41 -8.00 19.05 4.21
C ASP A 41 -7.36 19.66 2.94
N THR A 42 -7.39 18.92 1.82
CA THR A 42 -6.88 19.38 0.53
C THR A 42 -7.95 20.22 -0.16
N GLU A 43 -7.56 21.39 -0.69
CA GLU A 43 -8.48 22.24 -1.45
C GLU A 43 -9.11 21.44 -2.60
N LEU A 44 -10.44 21.44 -2.63
CA LEU A 44 -11.20 20.80 -3.68
C LEU A 44 -11.16 21.68 -4.94
N PRO A 45 -11.13 21.08 -6.16
CA PRO A 45 -11.35 21.82 -7.39
C PRO A 45 -12.61 22.70 -7.33
N GLU A 46 -12.61 23.89 -7.95
CA GLU A 46 -13.70 24.88 -7.86
C GLU A 46 -15.09 24.30 -8.16
N GLU A 47 -15.22 23.45 -9.18
CA GLU A 47 -16.47 22.73 -9.53
C GLU A 47 -17.01 21.85 -8.38
N ILE A 48 -16.10 21.26 -7.60
CA ILE A 48 -16.46 20.39 -6.48
C ILE A 48 -16.78 21.24 -5.23
N ALA A 49 -16.11 22.38 -5.07
CA ALA A 49 -16.37 23.37 -4.03
C ALA A 49 -17.73 24.08 -4.21
N GLU A 50 -18.16 24.33 -5.46
CA GLU A 50 -19.50 24.84 -5.76
C GLU A 50 -20.59 23.80 -5.49
N ASN A 51 -20.38 22.55 -5.91
CA ASN A 51 -21.27 21.44 -5.55
C ASN A 51 -21.32 21.21 -4.02
N ASP A 52 -20.24 21.54 -3.31
CA ASP A 52 -20.16 21.44 -1.85
C ASP A 52 -21.12 22.38 -1.12
N LYS A 53 -21.29 23.60 -1.65
CA LYS A 53 -22.25 24.58 -1.11
C LYS A 53 -23.70 24.11 -1.26
N LEU A 54 -23.96 23.22 -2.22
CA LEU A 54 -25.29 22.69 -2.52
C LEU A 54 -25.66 21.45 -1.68
N GLU A 55 -24.71 20.85 -0.95
CA GLU A 55 -24.94 19.63 -0.16
C GLU A 55 -24.57 19.78 1.33
N PRO A 56 -25.45 20.34 2.17
CA PRO A 56 -25.17 20.69 3.58
C PRO A 56 -24.75 19.52 4.48
N ARG A 57 -24.93 18.27 4.02
CA ARG A 57 -24.67 17.05 4.79
C ARG A 57 -23.44 16.28 4.31
N ARG A 58 -22.67 16.79 3.36
CA ARG A 58 -21.55 16.06 2.75
C ARG A 58 -20.48 15.62 3.76
N LYS A 59 -20.06 16.51 4.67
CA LYS A 59 -19.12 16.16 5.77
C LYS A 59 -19.67 15.05 6.67
N GLN A 60 -20.97 15.09 6.98
CA GLN A 60 -21.63 14.06 7.80
C GLN A 60 -21.70 12.72 7.07
N ARG A 61 -21.96 12.73 5.75
CA ARG A 61 -21.95 11.53 4.90
C ARG A 61 -20.55 10.94 4.79
N ALA A 62 -19.51 11.76 4.61
CA ALA A 62 -18.11 11.31 4.62
C ALA A 62 -17.74 10.66 5.95
N ALA A 63 -18.07 11.29 7.08
CA ALA A 63 -17.80 10.71 8.40
C ALA A 63 -18.60 9.42 8.66
N ALA A 64 -19.85 9.34 8.19
CA ALA A 64 -20.65 8.12 8.27
C ALA A 64 -20.04 7.00 7.40
N LEU A 65 -19.57 7.33 6.20
CA LEU A 65 -18.92 6.39 5.29
C LEU A 65 -17.63 5.82 5.89
N LEU A 66 -16.80 6.65 6.52
CA LEU A 66 -15.64 6.20 7.29
C LEU A 66 -16.07 5.23 8.41
N LYS A 67 -17.10 5.60 9.18
CA LYS A 67 -17.59 4.79 10.31
C LYS A 67 -18.09 3.41 9.88
N ILE A 68 -18.93 3.32 8.84
CA ILE A 68 -19.53 2.04 8.42
C ILE A 68 -18.48 1.07 7.88
N ASN A 69 -17.36 1.58 7.37
CA ASN A 69 -16.25 0.80 6.85
C ASN A 69 -15.24 0.37 7.92
N CYS A 70 -15.53 0.61 9.20
CA CYS A 70 -14.76 0.10 10.32
C CYS A 70 -15.49 -1.02 11.06
N ALA A 71 -14.75 -1.87 11.77
CA ALA A 71 -15.34 -2.71 12.80
C ALA A 71 -16.06 -1.82 13.82
N ILE A 72 -17.24 -2.26 14.29
CA ILE A 72 -18.20 -1.44 15.06
C ILE A 72 -17.53 -0.69 16.21
N ARG A 73 -16.70 -1.37 17.00
CA ARG A 73 -15.97 -0.78 18.14
C ARG A 73 -15.04 0.36 17.70
N ILE A 74 -14.25 0.14 16.65
CA ILE A 74 -13.27 1.09 16.13
C ILE A 74 -13.99 2.28 15.49
N GLY A 75 -14.99 2.01 14.63
CA GLY A 75 -15.80 3.03 13.98
C GLY A 75 -16.50 3.93 15.01
N ASN A 76 -17.13 3.37 16.05
CA ASN A 76 -17.75 4.16 17.11
C ASN A 76 -16.73 5.00 17.89
N LYS A 77 -15.56 4.45 18.20
CA LYS A 77 -14.48 5.16 18.92
C LYS A 77 -14.04 6.40 18.15
N PHE A 78 -13.67 6.24 16.88
CA PHE A 78 -13.19 7.37 16.07
C PHE A 78 -14.31 8.36 15.75
N TYR A 79 -15.50 7.90 15.38
CA TYR A 79 -16.63 8.77 15.05
C TYR A 79 -17.05 9.68 16.21
N THR A 80 -17.01 9.15 17.43
CA THR A 80 -17.31 9.92 18.64
C THR A 80 -16.22 10.92 18.95
N LYS A 81 -14.95 10.48 18.94
CA LYS A 81 -13.79 11.34 19.22
C LYS A 81 -13.62 12.46 18.20
N SER A 82 -13.92 12.19 16.93
CA SER A 82 -13.84 13.18 15.86
C SER A 82 -15.01 14.17 15.86
N LYS A 83 -16.00 14.02 16.76
CA LYS A 83 -17.24 14.80 16.74
C LYS A 83 -17.93 14.79 15.36
N LYS A 84 -17.86 13.65 14.67
CA LYS A 84 -18.39 13.46 13.30
C LYS A 84 -17.69 14.28 12.22
N ASP A 85 -16.52 14.84 12.51
CA ASP A 85 -15.68 15.49 11.52
C ASP A 85 -14.86 14.42 10.75
N PRO A 86 -14.93 14.40 9.41
CA PRO A 86 -14.25 13.38 8.60
C PRO A 86 -12.72 13.52 8.58
N ALA A 87 -12.17 14.73 8.53
CA ALA A 87 -10.73 14.97 8.57
C ALA A 87 -10.13 14.55 9.92
N THR A 88 -10.76 14.94 11.02
CA THR A 88 -10.36 14.53 12.36
C THR A 88 -10.48 13.01 12.55
N PHE A 89 -11.51 12.37 11.98
CA PHE A 89 -11.62 10.90 12.00
C PHE A 89 -10.42 10.26 11.32
N TRP A 90 -10.11 10.70 10.09
CA TRP A 90 -9.03 10.18 9.27
C TRP A 90 -7.68 10.30 9.98
N LYS A 91 -7.40 11.48 10.54
CA LYS A 91 -6.19 11.73 11.34
C LYS A 91 -6.11 10.83 12.57
N LEU A 92 -7.20 10.65 13.32
CA LEU A 92 -7.22 9.75 14.49
C LEU A 92 -6.96 8.29 14.12
N ALA A 93 -7.44 7.84 12.95
CA ALA A 93 -7.13 6.52 12.44
C ALA A 93 -5.65 6.41 12.06
N GLN A 94 -5.11 7.39 11.34
CA GLN A 94 -3.69 7.46 11.01
C GLN A 94 -2.81 7.43 12.25
N GLU A 95 -3.05 8.28 13.25
CA GLU A 95 -2.24 8.34 14.48
C GLU A 95 -2.30 7.04 15.30
N PHE A 96 -3.47 6.38 15.34
CA PHE A 96 -3.63 5.15 16.11
C PHE A 96 -2.95 3.94 15.45
N TYR A 97 -2.88 3.93 14.12
CA TYR A 97 -2.36 2.79 13.37
C TYR A 97 -0.99 3.03 12.72
N GLN A 98 -0.50 4.25 12.57
CA GLN A 98 0.82 4.52 11.98
C GLN A 98 1.98 3.85 12.74
N PRO A 99 2.01 3.81 14.09
CA PRO A 99 3.03 3.03 14.79
C PRO A 99 2.98 1.54 14.41
N LYS A 100 1.77 1.02 14.16
CA LYS A 100 1.57 -0.35 13.65
C LYS A 100 1.94 -0.48 12.17
N SER A 101 1.81 0.57 11.36
CA SER A 101 2.24 0.54 9.96
C SER A 101 3.76 0.49 9.84
N ILE A 102 4.51 1.20 10.69
CA ILE A 102 5.97 1.08 10.77
C ILE A 102 6.38 -0.34 11.18
N GLN A 103 5.67 -0.92 12.16
CA GLN A 103 5.86 -2.33 12.53
C GLN A 103 5.55 -3.27 11.36
N ASN A 104 4.47 -3.02 10.60
CA ASN A 104 4.12 -3.82 9.43
C ASN A 104 5.15 -3.68 8.30
N GLN A 105 5.65 -2.47 8.02
CA GLN A 105 6.74 -2.24 7.06
C GLN A 105 7.99 -3.01 7.47
N THR A 106 8.37 -2.93 8.75
CA THR A 106 9.51 -3.66 9.31
C THR A 106 9.29 -5.17 9.24
N MET A 107 8.07 -5.65 9.44
CA MET A 107 7.72 -7.06 9.30
C MET A 107 7.94 -7.55 7.86
N TYR A 108 7.44 -6.84 6.84
CA TYR A 108 7.60 -7.27 5.45
C TYR A 108 9.05 -7.15 4.97
N LEU A 109 9.74 -6.06 5.29
CA LEU A 109 11.19 -5.94 5.04
C LEU A 109 11.97 -7.05 5.75
N GLY A 110 11.61 -7.37 6.99
CA GLY A 110 12.20 -8.45 7.76
C GLY A 110 11.99 -9.81 7.10
N LYS A 111 10.78 -10.12 6.63
CA LYS A 111 10.48 -11.34 5.87
C LYS A 111 11.31 -11.43 4.58
N ILE A 112 11.39 -10.34 3.82
CA ILE A 112 12.18 -10.28 2.58
C ILE A 112 13.66 -10.52 2.89
N PHE A 113 14.27 -9.67 3.73
CA PHE A 113 15.71 -9.69 3.98
C PHE A 113 16.22 -10.83 4.87
N SER A 114 15.32 -11.62 5.48
CA SER A 114 15.68 -12.86 6.19
C SER A 114 15.51 -14.12 5.34
N THR A 115 14.98 -14.00 4.12
CA THR A 115 14.76 -15.16 3.24
C THR A 115 16.10 -15.75 2.78
N GLN A 116 16.37 -17.02 3.07
CA GLN A 116 17.54 -17.70 2.54
C GLN A 116 17.27 -18.19 1.12
N LEU A 117 17.97 -17.62 0.13
CA LEU A 117 17.83 -18.02 -1.28
C LEU A 117 18.56 -19.33 -1.55
N LEU A 118 17.85 -20.45 -1.42
CA LEU A 118 18.40 -21.79 -1.65
C LEU A 118 18.17 -22.26 -3.09
N ASP A 119 19.08 -23.08 -3.58
CA ASP A 119 19.17 -23.42 -5.01
C ASP A 119 18.00 -24.29 -5.50
N ASP A 120 17.55 -25.20 -4.65
CA ASP A 120 16.43 -26.12 -4.85
C ASP A 120 15.07 -25.47 -4.56
N GLN A 121 15.04 -24.36 -3.81
CA GLN A 121 13.82 -23.65 -3.41
C GLN A 121 13.64 -22.30 -4.10
N ILE A 122 14.54 -21.95 -5.03
CA ILE A 122 14.66 -20.58 -5.55
C ILE A 122 13.36 -20.02 -6.14
N LYS A 123 12.51 -20.87 -6.74
CA LYS A 123 11.20 -20.47 -7.28
C LYS A 123 10.23 -20.03 -6.16
N ASP A 124 10.21 -20.80 -5.07
CA ASP A 124 9.34 -20.55 -3.93
C ASP A 124 9.84 -19.33 -3.14
N ASN A 125 11.17 -19.23 -2.93
CA ASN A 125 11.78 -18.06 -2.32
C ASN A 125 11.47 -16.77 -3.09
N MET A 126 11.61 -16.78 -4.42
CA MET A 126 11.32 -15.60 -5.24
C MET A 126 9.83 -15.24 -5.23
N SER A 127 8.95 -16.24 -5.25
CA SER A 127 7.50 -16.00 -5.14
C SER A 127 7.15 -15.38 -3.79
N PHE A 128 7.71 -15.89 -2.71
CA PHE A 128 7.54 -15.34 -1.36
C PHE A 128 8.06 -13.89 -1.27
N ILE A 129 9.23 -13.60 -1.83
CA ILE A 129 9.77 -12.24 -1.85
C ILE A 129 8.87 -11.31 -2.65
N LEU A 130 8.44 -11.71 -3.85
CA LEU A 130 7.51 -10.93 -4.68
C LEU A 130 6.20 -10.61 -3.94
N GLU A 131 5.59 -11.60 -3.29
CA GLU A 131 4.37 -11.41 -2.51
C GLU A 131 4.56 -10.41 -1.36
N ASN A 132 5.64 -10.55 -0.58
CA ASN A 132 5.90 -9.63 0.52
C ASN A 132 6.29 -8.22 0.05
N THR A 133 6.93 -8.11 -1.12
CA THR A 133 7.24 -6.82 -1.76
C THR A 133 5.96 -6.12 -2.23
N LEU A 134 5.02 -6.86 -2.85
CA LEU A 134 3.70 -6.32 -3.19
C LEU A 134 2.96 -5.83 -1.94
N HIS A 135 2.98 -6.61 -0.86
CA HIS A 135 2.42 -6.16 0.42
C HIS A 135 3.11 -4.90 0.93
N LEU A 136 4.43 -4.82 0.82
CA LEU A 136 5.21 -3.65 1.22
C LEU A 136 4.82 -2.39 0.40
N TYR A 137 4.63 -2.50 -0.92
CA TYR A 137 4.19 -1.37 -1.76
C TYR A 137 2.83 -0.84 -1.36
N THR A 138 1.88 -1.72 -1.01
CA THR A 138 0.58 -1.27 -0.50
C THR A 138 0.70 -0.45 0.79
N LEU A 139 1.85 -0.48 1.48
CA LEU A 139 2.11 0.34 2.68
C LEU A 139 2.62 1.75 2.35
N PHE A 140 3.02 1.98 1.11
CA PHE A 140 3.52 3.26 0.61
C PHE A 140 2.56 3.96 -0.36
N SER A 141 1.50 3.26 -0.81
CA SER A 141 0.45 3.84 -1.65
C SER A 141 -0.19 5.06 -0.97
N GLY A 142 -0.27 6.20 -1.68
CA GLY A 142 -0.85 7.45 -1.18
C GLY A 142 0.16 8.50 -0.71
N LEU A 143 1.45 8.17 -0.68
CA LEU A 143 2.52 9.15 -0.43
C LEU A 143 2.76 10.01 -1.68
N THR A 144 2.97 11.32 -1.49
CA THR A 144 3.31 12.28 -2.56
C THR A 144 4.62 11.94 -3.28
N ILE A 145 5.49 11.17 -2.62
CA ILE A 145 6.68 10.56 -3.19
C ILE A 145 6.50 9.07 -3.01
N SER A 146 6.23 8.34 -4.09
CA SER A 146 6.18 6.87 -4.05
C SER A 146 7.62 6.35 -4.01
N PRO A 147 8.07 5.74 -2.90
CA PRO A 147 9.40 5.14 -2.83
C PRO A 147 9.43 3.77 -3.51
N GLU A 148 8.36 3.34 -4.18
CA GLU A 148 8.20 2.00 -4.75
C GLU A 148 9.38 1.63 -5.67
N ASP A 149 9.77 2.51 -6.59
CA ASP A 149 10.90 2.27 -7.50
C ASP A 149 12.24 2.10 -6.76
N LEU A 150 12.47 2.90 -5.72
CA LEU A 150 13.67 2.83 -4.90
C LEU A 150 13.69 1.54 -4.07
N ILE A 151 12.55 1.19 -3.46
CA ILE A 151 12.40 0.00 -2.64
C ILE A 151 12.52 -1.25 -3.49
N ASP A 152 11.91 -1.27 -4.67
CA ASP A 152 12.04 -2.33 -5.66
C ASP A 152 13.52 -2.54 -6.03
N SER A 153 14.22 -1.46 -6.35
CA SER A 153 15.65 -1.51 -6.69
C SER A 153 16.50 -2.06 -5.55
N VAL A 154 16.23 -1.65 -4.32
CA VAL A 154 16.94 -2.15 -3.13
C VAL A 154 16.67 -3.64 -2.91
N ILE A 155 15.42 -4.08 -3.05
CA ILE A 155 15.06 -5.50 -2.88
C ILE A 155 15.67 -6.34 -3.99
N ALA A 156 15.60 -5.89 -5.25
CA ALA A 156 16.21 -6.54 -6.40
C ALA A 156 17.72 -6.70 -6.23
N MET A 157 18.41 -5.64 -5.81
CA MET A 157 19.85 -5.69 -5.50
C MET A 157 20.15 -6.68 -4.37
N TRP A 158 19.36 -6.66 -3.29
CA TRP A 158 19.53 -7.61 -2.20
C TRP A 158 19.36 -9.05 -2.68
N VAL A 159 18.36 -9.33 -3.54
CA VAL A 159 18.19 -10.65 -4.16
C VAL A 159 19.45 -11.02 -4.93
N ILE A 160 19.91 -10.18 -5.86
CA ILE A 160 21.09 -10.45 -6.70
C ILE A 160 22.34 -10.77 -5.84
N ILE A 161 22.54 -10.02 -4.76
CA ILE A 161 23.67 -10.21 -3.83
C ILE A 161 23.56 -11.55 -3.09
N ASN A 162 22.36 -12.03 -2.76
CA ASN A 162 22.16 -13.22 -1.95
C ASN A 162 21.84 -14.49 -2.76
N LEU A 163 21.80 -14.40 -4.09
CA LEU A 163 21.53 -15.55 -4.95
C LEU A 163 22.61 -16.65 -4.85
N PRO A 164 22.23 -17.93 -5.06
CA PRO A 164 23.17 -19.02 -5.19
C PRO A 164 24.20 -18.78 -6.29
N GLU A 165 25.40 -19.35 -6.10
CA GLU A 165 26.58 -19.07 -6.93
C GLU A 165 26.34 -19.35 -8.43
N ARG A 166 25.52 -20.36 -8.75
CA ARG A 166 25.21 -20.73 -10.14
C ARG A 166 24.56 -19.58 -10.94
N PHE A 167 23.91 -18.62 -10.26
CA PHE A 167 23.24 -17.49 -10.90
C PHE A 167 24.11 -16.25 -11.04
N LYS A 168 25.23 -16.16 -10.30
CA LYS A 168 26.03 -14.94 -10.16
C LYS A 168 26.46 -14.35 -11.50
N LYS A 169 27.08 -15.18 -12.34
CA LYS A 169 27.56 -14.74 -13.66
C LYS A 169 26.46 -14.20 -14.55
N THR A 170 25.28 -14.83 -14.53
CA THR A 170 24.11 -14.39 -15.30
C THR A 170 23.63 -13.02 -14.80
N MET A 171 23.63 -12.81 -13.48
CA MET A 171 23.22 -11.55 -12.87
C MET A 171 24.24 -10.42 -13.06
N GLU A 172 25.53 -10.72 -13.08
CA GLU A 172 26.58 -9.74 -13.41
C GLU A 172 26.44 -9.20 -14.82
N VAL A 173 26.17 -10.09 -15.80
CA VAL A 173 25.91 -9.67 -17.19
C VAL A 173 24.67 -8.80 -17.27
N TRP A 174 23.59 -9.18 -16.56
CA TRP A 174 22.38 -8.38 -16.50
C TRP A 174 22.62 -7.00 -15.84
N LEU A 175 23.38 -6.94 -14.74
CA LEU A 175 23.73 -5.69 -14.05
C LEU A 175 24.50 -4.75 -14.98
N GLY A 176 25.47 -5.29 -15.72
CA GLY A 176 26.22 -4.52 -16.71
C GLY A 176 25.32 -3.97 -17.83
N LYS A 177 24.28 -4.72 -18.23
CA LYS A 177 23.28 -4.22 -19.18
C LYS A 177 22.51 -3.03 -18.60
N CYS A 178 22.07 -3.11 -17.35
CA CYS A 178 21.39 -2.00 -16.69
C CYS A 178 22.25 -0.75 -16.56
N GLU A 179 23.55 -0.91 -16.28
CA GLU A 179 24.50 0.21 -16.26
C GLU A 179 24.60 0.90 -17.63
N VAL A 180 24.74 0.13 -18.71
CA VAL A 180 24.80 0.66 -20.08
C VAL A 180 23.49 1.36 -20.48
N GLU A 181 22.35 0.76 -20.12
CA GLU A 181 21.02 1.28 -20.43
C GLU A 181 20.54 2.39 -19.48
N LYS A 182 21.32 2.68 -18.42
CA LYS A 182 20.97 3.63 -17.34
C LYS A 182 19.61 3.32 -16.69
N THR A 183 19.31 2.04 -16.52
CA THR A 183 18.10 1.54 -15.85
C THR A 183 18.46 0.97 -14.49
N SER A 184 17.49 1.00 -13.56
CA SER A 184 17.67 0.36 -12.25
C SER A 184 17.14 -1.08 -12.29
N PRO A 185 17.75 -2.02 -11.54
CA PRO A 185 17.15 -3.32 -11.29
C PRO A 185 15.75 -3.19 -10.73
N SER A 186 14.84 -4.01 -11.26
CA SER A 186 13.55 -4.28 -10.64
C SER A 186 13.48 -5.74 -10.22
N LEU A 187 12.66 -6.04 -9.22
CA LEU A 187 12.50 -7.40 -8.74
C LEU A 187 11.90 -8.30 -9.84
N ASP A 188 10.96 -7.76 -10.61
CA ASP A 188 10.34 -8.44 -11.75
C ASP A 188 11.38 -8.79 -12.84
N ASN A 189 12.18 -7.83 -13.28
CA ASN A 189 13.20 -8.08 -14.31
C ASN A 189 14.26 -9.06 -13.81
N THR A 190 14.67 -8.94 -12.55
CA THR A 190 15.59 -9.89 -11.90
C THR A 190 15.03 -11.30 -11.94
N TRP A 191 13.75 -11.46 -11.58
CA TRP A 191 13.08 -12.76 -11.60
C TRP A 191 12.94 -13.33 -13.01
N GLU A 192 12.63 -12.50 -14.01
CA GLU A 192 12.56 -12.95 -15.40
C GLU A 192 13.89 -13.50 -15.91
N VAL A 193 15.01 -12.85 -15.57
CA VAL A 193 16.35 -13.30 -15.97
C VAL A 193 16.67 -14.63 -15.31
N MET A 194 16.38 -14.78 -14.02
CA MET A 194 16.54 -16.06 -13.31
C MET A 194 15.68 -17.16 -13.92
N ARG A 195 14.43 -16.85 -14.28
CA ARG A 195 13.50 -17.82 -14.87
C ARG A 195 14.01 -18.32 -16.22
N LYS A 196 14.60 -17.44 -17.04
CA LYS A 196 15.23 -17.82 -18.32
C LYS A 196 16.46 -18.72 -18.12
N PHE A 197 17.22 -18.52 -17.05
CA PHE A 197 18.36 -19.39 -16.72
C PHE A 197 17.92 -20.79 -16.25
N LEU A 198 16.73 -20.91 -15.64
CA LEU A 198 16.18 -22.16 -15.13
C LEU A 198 15.47 -23.02 -16.21
N GLN A 199 15.35 -22.51 -17.45
CA GLN A 199 14.74 -23.21 -18.60
C GLN A 199 15.81 -23.91 -19.42
#